data_AF-A0A450T8C1-F1
#
_entry.id   AF-A0A450T8C1-F1
#
_cell.length_a   1.000
_cell.length_b   1.000
_cell.length_c   1.000
_cell.angle_alpha   90.00
_cell.angle_beta   90.00
_cell.angle_gamma   90.00
#
_symmetry.space_group_name_H-M   'P 1'
#
loop_
_entity.id
_entity.type
_entity.pdbx_description
1 polymer ?
#
loop_
_entity_poly.entity_id
_entity_poly.type
_entity_poly.pdbx_seq_one_letter_code
_entity_poly.pdbx_strand_id
1 'polypeptide(L)'
;MYPRPAESPGRERYRRIIRQGLWIAGLLSIPGWTILWNLETILLLTGQSPDLARMAGHYMDYYLWSIFPALTTLTFIYAFVGMDRGGVIAFVVWSEAGLNIILDYVLIFGKFGFPAMGMAGAGLTSIMVYSAGHSIFFGILAFHRFFRNATVFRRAWQPRWGILGQFLRLGWPKSLDLLMEVGIFSAIALLTGWMGVEAIAAHTIAYQLYVVVTVTVSLEARQFLLGNRHYRASTQVHFPVIDEMIHIRS
;
A
#
# COMPACT_ATOMS: atom_id res chain seq x y z
N MET A 1 -41.18 -14.98 14.67
CA MET A 1 -39.85 -14.38 14.97
C MET A 1 -38.80 -15.34 14.41
N TYR A 2 -38.35 -15.13 13.17
CA TYR A 2 -37.44 -16.06 12.48
C TYR A 2 -36.05 -15.96 13.12
N PRO A 3 -35.43 -17.07 13.57
CA PRO A 3 -34.11 -17.04 14.17
C PRO A 3 -33.07 -16.61 13.13
N ARG A 4 -32.18 -15.69 13.51
CA ARG A 4 -31.11 -15.20 12.64
C ARG A 4 -30.22 -16.39 12.24
N PRO A 5 -29.95 -16.61 10.94
CA PRO A 5 -28.95 -17.60 10.55
C PRO A 5 -27.59 -17.17 11.08
N ALA A 6 -26.93 -18.06 11.83
CA ALA A 6 -25.58 -17.85 12.34
C ALA A 6 -24.65 -17.45 11.18
N GLU A 7 -23.97 -16.32 11.31
CA GLU A 7 -23.00 -15.89 10.30
C GLU A 7 -21.88 -16.93 10.20
N SER A 8 -21.49 -17.32 8.97
CA SER A 8 -20.42 -18.30 8.81
C SER A 8 -19.11 -17.77 9.44
N PRO A 9 -18.34 -18.60 10.18
CA PRO A 9 -17.22 -18.17 11.01
C PRO A 9 -16.17 -17.30 10.30
N GLY A 10 -15.98 -17.50 8.98
CA GLY A 10 -15.05 -16.72 8.17
C GLY A 10 -15.42 -15.25 8.03
N ARG A 11 -16.71 -14.90 7.91
CA ARG A 11 -17.14 -13.51 7.61
C ARG A 11 -16.87 -12.54 8.77
N GLU A 12 -17.12 -13.01 9.99
CA GLU A 12 -16.85 -12.23 11.21
C GLU A 12 -15.35 -12.02 11.43
N ARG A 13 -14.51 -13.00 11.03
CA ARG A 13 -13.05 -12.87 11.08
C ARG A 13 -12.53 -11.77 10.14
N TYR A 14 -12.98 -11.75 8.88
CA TYR A 14 -12.59 -10.70 7.92
C TYR A 14 -13.02 -9.30 8.38
N ARG A 15 -14.26 -9.16 8.87
CA ARG A 15 -14.77 -7.91 9.44
C ARG A 15 -13.89 -7.39 10.58
N ARG A 16 -13.51 -8.28 11.49
CA ARG A 16 -12.67 -7.92 12.64
C ARG A 16 -11.27 -7.48 12.21
N ILE A 17 -10.66 -8.18 11.26
CA ILE A 17 -9.33 -7.85 10.73
C ILE A 17 -9.35 -6.46 10.08
N ILE A 18 -10.32 -6.18 9.20
CA ILE A 18 -10.42 -4.88 8.54
C ILE A 18 -10.54 -3.75 9.57
N ARG A 19 -11.41 -3.90 10.58
CA ARG A 19 -11.59 -2.88 11.63
C ARG A 19 -10.33 -2.63 12.44
N GLN A 20 -9.64 -3.70 12.88
CA GLN A 20 -8.40 -3.53 13.62
C GLN A 20 -7.30 -2.94 12.73
N GLY A 21 -7.28 -3.26 11.43
CA GLY A 21 -6.42 -2.64 10.44
C GLY A 21 -6.68 -1.12 10.30
N LEU A 22 -7.94 -0.68 10.27
CA LEU A 22 -8.27 0.76 10.26
C LEU A 22 -7.80 1.47 11.54
N TRP A 23 -7.94 0.84 12.70
CA TRP A 23 -7.39 1.38 13.96
C TRP A 23 -5.87 1.49 13.93
N ILE A 24 -5.18 0.47 13.42
CA ILE A 24 -3.73 0.48 13.26
C ILE A 24 -3.31 1.56 12.26
N ALA A 25 -4.00 1.71 11.14
CA ALA A 25 -3.75 2.76 10.16
C ALA A 25 -3.88 4.15 10.81
N GLY A 26 -4.93 4.38 11.60
CA GLY A 26 -5.10 5.61 12.37
C GLY A 26 -3.96 5.85 13.37
N LEU A 27 -3.60 4.84 14.17
CA LEU A 27 -2.54 4.94 15.17
C LEU A 27 -1.16 5.19 14.53
N LEU A 28 -0.85 4.54 13.41
CA LEU A 28 0.40 4.72 12.67
C LEU A 28 0.45 6.05 11.90
N SER A 29 -0.70 6.65 11.58
CA SER A 29 -0.74 7.96 10.92
C SER A 29 -0.26 9.08 11.83
N ILE A 30 -0.49 8.97 13.15
CA ILE A 30 -0.11 10.01 14.14
C ILE A 30 1.40 10.32 14.11
N PRO A 31 2.32 9.35 14.30
CA PRO A 31 3.74 9.65 14.24
C PRO A 31 4.18 10.12 12.85
N GLY A 32 3.56 9.60 11.78
CA GLY A 32 3.80 10.06 10.42
C GLY A 32 3.49 11.54 10.23
N TRP A 33 2.33 12.00 10.73
CA TRP A 33 1.96 13.42 10.70
C TRP A 33 2.94 14.27 11.49
N THR A 34 3.31 13.87 12.71
CA THR A 34 4.27 14.63 13.52
C THR A 34 5.62 14.81 12.82
N ILE A 35 6.13 13.77 12.18
CA ILE A 35 7.41 13.83 11.45
C ILE A 35 7.27 14.72 10.21
N LEU A 36 6.25 14.47 9.37
CA LEU A 36 6.10 15.19 8.10
C LEU A 36 5.73 16.66 8.28
N TRP A 37 5.01 17.01 9.36
CA TRP A 37 4.73 18.39 9.71
C TRP A 37 6.00 19.21 9.96
N ASN A 38 7.05 18.56 10.47
CA ASN A 38 8.33 19.19 10.75
C ASN A 38 9.37 18.96 9.64
N LEU A 39 8.96 18.46 8.46
CA LEU A 39 9.90 18.04 7.42
C LEU A 39 10.79 19.20 6.95
N GLU A 40 10.24 20.39 6.73
CA GLU A 40 11.04 21.56 6.29
C GLU A 40 12.15 21.86 7.31
N THR A 41 11.80 21.94 8.59
CA THR A 41 12.76 22.15 9.68
C THR A 41 13.81 21.05 9.74
N ILE A 42 13.40 19.78 9.58
CA ILE A 42 14.33 18.64 9.56
C ILE A 42 15.31 18.78 8.39
N LEU A 43 14.84 19.11 7.19
CA LEU A 43 15.69 19.29 6.01
C LEU A 43 16.70 20.42 6.19
N LEU A 44 16.26 21.56 6.75
CA LEU A 44 17.14 22.68 7.08
C LEU A 44 18.21 22.27 8.11
N LEU A 45 17.84 21.51 9.15
CA LEU A 45 18.79 21.00 10.15
C LEU A 45 19.80 20.01 9.56
N THR A 46 19.43 19.27 8.51
CA THR A 46 20.36 18.40 7.77
C THR A 46 21.25 19.13 6.76
N GLY A 47 21.17 20.46 6.69
CA GLY A 47 22.01 21.29 5.81
C GLY A 47 21.55 21.35 4.35
N GLN A 48 20.28 21.03 4.06
CA GLN A 48 19.71 21.19 2.72
C GLN A 48 19.54 22.67 2.36
N SER A 49 19.47 22.97 1.06
CA SER A 49 19.24 24.35 0.61
C SER A 49 17.86 24.86 1.07
N PRO A 50 17.73 26.14 1.47
CA PRO A 50 16.45 26.69 1.94
C PRO A 50 15.33 26.58 0.91
N ASP A 51 15.65 26.72 -0.38
CA ASP A 51 14.66 26.62 -1.45
C ASP A 51 14.16 25.18 -1.64
N LEU A 52 15.04 24.18 -1.56
CA LEU A 52 14.66 22.77 -1.61
C LEU A 52 13.79 22.40 -0.39
N ALA A 53 14.19 22.83 0.81
CA ALA A 53 13.44 22.58 2.03
C ALA A 53 12.03 23.19 1.97
N ARG A 54 11.91 24.44 1.48
CA ARG A 54 10.61 25.12 1.31
C ARG A 54 9.74 24.44 0.26
N MET A 55 10.32 24.01 -0.87
CA MET A 55 9.59 23.23 -1.89
C MET A 55 9.04 21.92 -1.32
N ALA A 56 9.84 21.19 -0.53
CA ALA A 56 9.39 19.97 0.14
C ALA A 56 8.31 20.26 1.19
N GLY A 57 8.44 21.36 1.95
CA GLY A 57 7.44 21.82 2.91
C GLY A 57 6.08 22.06 2.26
N HIS A 58 6.03 22.86 1.19
CA HIS A 58 4.79 23.14 0.45
C HIS A 58 4.10 21.91 -0.13
N TYR A 59 4.88 20.91 -0.55
CA TYR A 59 4.32 19.62 -0.95
C TYR A 59 3.71 18.88 0.25
N MET A 60 4.41 18.87 1.38
CA MET A 60 3.98 18.15 2.58
C MET A 60 2.77 18.76 3.28
N ASP A 61 2.56 20.07 3.20
CA ASP A 61 1.39 20.77 3.76
C ASP A 61 0.06 20.06 3.40
N TYR A 62 -0.02 19.57 2.16
CA TYR A 62 -1.18 18.82 1.67
C TYR A 62 -0.95 17.31 1.75
N TYR A 63 0.24 16.84 1.35
CA TYR A 63 0.53 15.41 1.23
C TYR A 63 0.45 14.68 2.57
N LEU A 64 0.78 15.32 3.71
CA LEU A 64 0.77 14.66 5.02
C LEU A 64 -0.59 14.04 5.35
N TRP A 65 -1.69 14.68 4.94
CA TRP A 65 -3.03 14.19 5.19
C TRP A 65 -3.34 12.89 4.46
N SER A 66 -2.57 12.57 3.41
CA SER A 66 -2.74 11.37 2.60
C SER A 66 -2.33 10.07 3.32
N ILE A 67 -1.52 10.17 4.39
CA ILE A 67 -1.04 8.99 5.14
C ILE A 67 -2.21 8.11 5.59
N PHE A 68 -3.23 8.70 6.18
CA PHE A 68 -4.40 7.96 6.68
C PHE A 68 -5.17 7.24 5.55
N PRO A 69 -5.64 7.93 4.49
CA PRO A 69 -6.33 7.27 3.39
C PRO A 69 -5.42 6.26 2.67
N ALA A 70 -4.12 6.51 2.52
CA ALA A 70 -3.19 5.55 1.92
C ALA A 70 -3.08 4.25 2.73
N LEU A 71 -2.87 4.33 4.05
CA LEU A 71 -2.76 3.16 4.92
C LEU A 71 -4.06 2.36 5.01
N THR A 72 -5.19 3.05 5.01
CA THR A 72 -6.50 2.41 5.01
C THR A 72 -6.84 1.77 3.67
N THR A 73 -6.47 2.39 2.54
CA THR A 73 -6.53 1.77 1.21
C THR A 73 -5.71 0.49 1.15
N LEU A 74 -4.48 0.48 1.68
CA LEU A 74 -3.68 -0.75 1.79
C LEU A 74 -4.37 -1.83 2.63
N THR A 75 -4.97 -1.45 3.76
CA THR A 75 -5.76 -2.37 4.60
C THR A 75 -6.90 -3.00 3.79
N PHE A 76 -7.59 -2.20 2.98
CA PHE A 76 -8.64 -2.72 2.10
C PHE A 76 -8.07 -3.64 1.02
N ILE A 77 -7.00 -3.24 0.32
CA ILE A 77 -6.36 -4.09 -0.70
C ILE A 77 -6.06 -5.48 -0.14
N TYR A 78 -5.38 -5.57 1.02
CA TYR A 78 -5.08 -6.87 1.62
C TYR A 78 -6.33 -7.66 2.02
N ALA A 79 -7.39 -6.98 2.48
CA ALA A 79 -8.65 -7.63 2.77
C ALA A 79 -9.33 -8.17 1.50
N PHE A 80 -9.32 -7.41 0.40
CA PHE A 80 -9.87 -7.84 -0.89
C PHE A 80 -9.04 -8.95 -1.54
N VAL A 81 -7.71 -8.98 -1.34
CA VAL A 81 -6.85 -10.12 -1.72
C VAL A 81 -7.28 -11.36 -0.94
N GLY A 82 -7.48 -11.25 0.38
CA GLY A 82 -7.96 -12.36 1.21
C GLY A 82 -9.37 -12.85 0.86
N MET A 83 -10.18 -12.00 0.21
CA MET A 83 -11.51 -12.36 -0.32
C MET A 83 -11.48 -12.87 -1.77
N ASP A 84 -10.30 -13.01 -2.37
CA ASP A 84 -10.09 -13.38 -3.77
C ASP A 84 -10.82 -12.45 -4.76
N ARG A 85 -10.74 -11.14 -4.50
CA ARG A 85 -11.39 -10.08 -5.28
C ARG A 85 -10.39 -9.16 -5.97
N GLY A 86 -9.44 -9.77 -6.68
CA GLY A 86 -8.42 -9.06 -7.45
C GLY A 86 -9.00 -8.06 -8.46
N GLY A 87 -10.13 -8.38 -9.09
CA GLY A 87 -10.77 -7.48 -10.07
C GLY A 87 -11.24 -6.14 -9.48
N VAL A 88 -11.71 -6.13 -8.22
CA VAL A 88 -12.09 -4.88 -7.54
C VAL A 88 -10.85 -4.03 -7.26
N ILE A 89 -9.78 -4.67 -6.81
CA ILE A 89 -8.51 -4.00 -6.55
C ILE A 89 -7.99 -3.34 -7.83
N ALA A 90 -7.95 -4.10 -8.93
CA ALA A 90 -7.50 -3.59 -10.22
C ALA A 90 -8.34 -2.39 -10.68
N PHE A 91 -9.67 -2.49 -10.60
CA PHE A 91 -10.56 -1.38 -10.98
C PHE A 91 -10.27 -0.09 -10.19
N VAL A 92 -10.12 -0.19 -8.86
CA VAL A 92 -9.86 0.99 -8.02
C VAL A 92 -8.48 1.58 -8.31
N VAL A 93 -7.44 0.75 -8.39
CA VAL A 93 -6.06 1.20 -8.67
C VAL A 93 -5.96 1.88 -10.03
N TRP A 94 -6.60 1.34 -11.07
CA TRP A 94 -6.63 1.98 -12.39
C TRP A 94 -7.43 3.28 -12.39
N SER A 95 -8.51 3.36 -11.61
CA SER A 95 -9.30 4.58 -11.45
C SER A 95 -8.51 5.67 -10.71
N GLU A 96 -7.76 5.30 -9.66
CA GLU A 96 -6.85 6.19 -8.94
C GLU A 96 -5.76 6.73 -9.86
N ALA A 97 -5.13 5.88 -10.66
CA ALA A 97 -4.11 6.29 -11.62
C ALA A 97 -4.67 7.29 -12.67
N GLY A 98 -5.85 7.02 -13.22
CA GLY A 98 -6.51 7.93 -14.16
C GLY A 98 -6.88 9.26 -13.50
N LEU A 99 -7.43 9.23 -12.28
CA LEU A 99 -7.76 10.44 -11.52
C LEU A 99 -6.51 11.25 -11.19
N ASN A 100 -5.41 10.59 -10.82
CA ASN A 100 -4.13 11.24 -10.52
C ASN A 100 -3.62 12.02 -11.73
N ILE A 101 -3.57 11.41 -12.92
CA ILE A 101 -3.14 12.08 -14.16
C ILE A 101 -3.98 13.33 -14.45
N ILE A 102 -5.31 13.22 -14.33
CA ILE A 102 -6.22 14.34 -14.60
C ILE A 102 -6.00 15.47 -13.60
N LEU A 103 -5.99 15.14 -12.30
CA LEU A 103 -5.87 16.14 -11.24
C LEU A 103 -4.49 16.81 -11.23
N ASP A 104 -3.42 16.07 -11.46
CA ASP A 104 -2.07 16.65 -11.57
C ASP A 104 -1.98 17.58 -12.78
N TYR A 105 -2.56 17.19 -13.92
CA TYR A 105 -2.61 18.09 -15.08
C TYR A 105 -3.35 19.41 -14.78
N VAL A 106 -4.45 19.34 -14.02
CA VAL A 106 -5.26 20.52 -13.70
C VAL A 106 -4.59 21.40 -12.63
N LEU A 107 -4.16 20.80 -11.51
CA LEU A 107 -3.70 21.51 -10.31
C LEU A 107 -2.24 21.96 -10.40
N ILE A 108 -1.36 21.18 -11.03
CA ILE A 108 0.04 21.57 -11.20
C ILE A 108 0.14 22.71 -12.22
N PHE A 109 -0.50 22.55 -13.38
CA PHE A 109 -0.38 23.50 -14.50
C PHE A 109 -1.44 24.62 -14.51
N GLY A 110 -2.42 24.60 -13.60
CA GLY A 110 -3.45 25.63 -13.52
C GLY A 110 -4.34 25.69 -14.76
N LYS A 111 -4.88 24.53 -15.18
CA LYS A 111 -5.78 24.44 -16.35
C LYS A 111 -7.24 24.59 -15.92
N PHE A 112 -8.13 24.84 -16.89
CA PHE A 112 -9.59 24.99 -16.66
C PHE A 112 -9.98 26.09 -15.66
N GLY A 113 -9.19 27.17 -15.56
CA GLY A 113 -9.45 28.29 -14.66
C GLY A 113 -8.97 28.09 -13.22
N PHE A 114 -8.30 26.98 -12.92
CA PHE A 114 -7.63 26.77 -11.65
C PHE A 114 -6.29 27.52 -11.59
N PRO A 115 -5.86 27.99 -10.40
CA PRO A 115 -4.53 28.56 -10.23
C PRO A 115 -3.45 27.48 -10.39
N ALA A 116 -2.29 27.84 -10.95
CA ALA A 116 -1.14 26.95 -11.04
C ALA A 116 -0.50 26.80 -9.66
N MET A 117 -0.77 25.68 -8.98
CA MET A 117 -0.28 25.42 -7.62
C MET A 117 1.12 24.77 -7.59
N GLY A 118 1.64 24.32 -8.74
CA GLY A 118 2.95 23.68 -8.83
C GLY A 118 3.07 22.48 -7.89
N MET A 119 4.12 22.45 -7.06
CA MET A 119 4.40 21.37 -6.10
C MET A 119 3.28 21.18 -5.06
N ALA A 120 2.65 22.26 -4.60
CA ALA A 120 1.51 22.16 -3.68
C ALA A 120 0.32 21.44 -4.33
N GLY A 121 0.13 21.64 -5.64
CA GLY A 121 -0.89 20.96 -6.45
C GLY A 121 -0.70 19.45 -6.46
N ALA A 122 0.55 18.97 -6.61
CA ALA A 122 0.86 17.54 -6.57
C ALA A 122 0.54 16.90 -5.20
N GLY A 123 0.82 17.63 -4.10
CA GLY A 123 0.43 17.20 -2.75
C GLY A 123 -1.09 17.10 -2.58
N LEU A 124 -1.83 18.10 -3.11
CA LEU A 124 -3.29 18.13 -3.08
C LEU A 124 -3.92 17.03 -3.94
N THR A 125 -3.40 16.78 -5.14
CA THR A 125 -3.83 15.64 -5.97
C THR A 125 -3.69 14.33 -5.21
N SER A 126 -2.55 14.12 -4.55
CA SER A 126 -2.27 12.89 -3.82
C SER A 126 -3.32 12.61 -2.75
N ILE A 127 -3.65 13.59 -1.91
CA ILE A 127 -4.72 13.43 -0.90
C ILE A 127 -6.08 13.16 -1.55
N MET A 128 -6.43 13.83 -2.64
CA MET A 128 -7.69 13.60 -3.34
C MET A 128 -7.78 12.17 -3.88
N VAL A 129 -6.73 11.68 -4.54
CA VAL A 129 -6.67 10.34 -5.12
C VAL A 129 -6.75 9.27 -4.04
N TYR A 130 -5.93 9.35 -3.01
CA TYR A 130 -5.96 8.37 -1.91
C TYR A 130 -7.29 8.39 -1.17
N SER A 131 -7.90 9.57 -0.97
CA SER A 131 -9.22 9.70 -0.34
C SER A 131 -10.34 9.13 -1.21
N ALA A 132 -10.26 9.28 -2.53
CA ALA A 132 -11.18 8.67 -3.47
C ALA A 132 -11.07 7.14 -3.41
N GLY A 133 -9.85 6.60 -3.45
CA GLY A 133 -9.54 5.19 -3.24
C GLY A 133 -10.14 4.61 -1.97
N HIS A 134 -9.83 5.25 -0.84
CA HIS A 134 -10.37 4.92 0.46
C HIS A 134 -11.90 4.88 0.43
N SER A 135 -12.53 5.92 -0.12
CA SER A 135 -13.98 6.06 -0.17
C SER A 135 -14.64 4.99 -1.05
N ILE A 136 -14.04 4.65 -2.20
CA ILE A 136 -14.54 3.59 -3.09
C ILE A 136 -14.45 2.24 -2.39
N PHE A 137 -13.29 1.89 -1.81
CA PHE A 137 -13.14 0.63 -1.08
C PHE A 137 -14.09 0.55 0.12
N PHE A 138 -14.18 1.63 0.90
CA PHE A 138 -15.09 1.72 2.04
C PHE A 138 -16.55 1.58 1.61
N GLY A 139 -16.95 2.28 0.53
CA GLY A 139 -18.29 2.21 -0.04
C GLY A 139 -18.64 0.79 -0.49
N ILE A 140 -17.76 0.14 -1.28
CA ILE A 140 -17.95 -1.24 -1.68
C ILE A 140 -18.10 -2.13 -0.45
N LEU A 141 -17.26 -1.98 0.57
CA LEU A 141 -17.36 -2.77 1.79
C LEU A 141 -18.68 -2.53 2.55
N ALA A 142 -19.12 -1.27 2.66
CA ALA A 142 -20.33 -0.89 3.38
C ALA A 142 -21.62 -1.36 2.68
N PHE A 143 -21.67 -1.29 1.35
CA PHE A 143 -22.86 -1.64 0.56
C PHE A 143 -22.90 -3.09 0.09
N HIS A 144 -21.78 -3.81 0.14
CA HIS A 144 -21.76 -5.20 -0.29
C HIS A 144 -22.63 -6.09 0.61
N ARG A 145 -23.45 -6.96 0.01
CA ARG A 145 -24.43 -7.84 0.69
C ARG A 145 -23.83 -8.70 1.80
N PHE A 146 -22.52 -8.96 1.73
CA PHE A 146 -21.73 -9.64 2.76
C PHE A 146 -21.61 -8.87 4.09
N PHE A 147 -21.76 -7.54 4.08
CA PHE A 147 -21.69 -6.65 5.26
C PHE A 147 -23.04 -5.96 5.56
N ARG A 148 -24.07 -6.20 4.74
CA ARG A 148 -25.39 -5.55 4.79
C ARG A 148 -26.22 -5.89 6.05
N ASN A 149 -25.87 -6.93 6.80
CA ASN A 149 -26.47 -7.17 8.12
C ASN A 149 -25.85 -6.21 9.14
N ALA A 150 -26.54 -5.08 9.29
CA ALA A 150 -26.18 -3.86 10.00
C ALA A 150 -25.99 -4.01 11.52
N THR A 151 -24.93 -4.72 11.92
CA THR A 151 -24.24 -4.49 13.20
C THR A 151 -22.80 -4.04 13.00
N VAL A 152 -22.41 -3.73 11.76
CA VAL A 152 -21.04 -3.37 11.37
C VAL A 152 -20.48 -2.19 12.18
N PHE A 153 -21.35 -1.27 12.61
CA PHE A 153 -20.98 -0.03 13.28
C PHE A 153 -21.62 0.18 14.67
N ARG A 154 -22.53 -0.70 15.13
CA ARG A 154 -23.40 -0.39 16.30
C ARG A 154 -22.79 -0.69 17.68
N ARG A 155 -21.71 -1.48 17.77
CA ARG A 155 -21.08 -1.90 19.05
C ARG A 155 -19.58 -2.20 18.97
N ALA A 156 -18.90 -1.76 17.90
CA ALA A 156 -17.65 -2.36 17.44
C ALA A 156 -16.42 -1.43 17.43
N TRP A 157 -16.49 -0.27 18.07
CA TRP A 157 -15.43 0.75 18.08
C TRP A 157 -14.39 0.59 19.20
N GLN A 158 -14.42 -0.50 19.97
CA GLN A 158 -13.43 -0.71 21.01
C GLN A 158 -12.15 -1.32 20.42
N PRO A 159 -11.00 -0.62 20.46
CA PRO A 159 -9.72 -1.20 20.06
C PRO A 159 -9.41 -2.39 20.97
N ARG A 160 -9.11 -3.55 20.37
CA ARG A 160 -8.70 -4.74 21.12
C ARG A 160 -7.18 -4.76 21.18
N TRP A 161 -6.61 -4.13 22.20
CA TRP A 161 -5.17 -3.97 22.40
C TRP A 161 -4.37 -5.27 22.23
N GLY A 162 -4.92 -6.43 22.64
CA GLY A 162 -4.27 -7.73 22.43
C GLY A 162 -4.12 -8.13 20.96
N ILE A 163 -5.08 -7.79 20.10
CA ILE A 163 -4.97 -8.03 18.64
C ILE A 163 -4.00 -7.01 18.03
N LEU A 164 -4.09 -5.72 18.42
CA LEU A 164 -3.15 -4.70 17.94
C LEU A 164 -1.70 -5.08 18.25
N GLY A 165 -1.41 -5.54 19.47
CA GLY A 165 -0.07 -5.97 19.86
C GLY A 165 0.44 -7.16 19.03
N GLN A 166 -0.43 -8.09 18.65
CA GLN A 166 -0.05 -9.18 17.75
C GLN A 166 0.27 -8.69 16.33
N PHE A 167 -0.55 -7.79 15.79
CA PHE A 167 -0.28 -7.18 14.48
C PHE A 167 1.03 -6.39 14.48
N LEU A 168 1.28 -5.59 15.51
CA LEU A 168 2.52 -4.84 15.64
C LEU A 168 3.73 -5.77 15.78
N ARG A 169 3.63 -6.83 16.60
CA ARG A 169 4.73 -7.81 16.75
C ARG A 169 5.04 -8.56 15.46
N LEU A 170 4.01 -8.87 14.66
CA LEU A 170 4.18 -9.54 13.37
C LEU A 170 4.66 -8.58 12.28
N GLY A 171 4.18 -7.34 12.28
CA GLY A 171 4.51 -6.32 11.30
C GLY A 171 5.86 -5.65 11.54
N TRP A 172 6.32 -5.58 12.80
CA TRP A 172 7.55 -4.89 13.18
C TRP A 172 8.80 -5.41 12.44
N PRO A 173 9.08 -6.73 12.38
CA PRO A 173 10.23 -7.24 11.65
C PRO A 173 10.22 -6.86 10.17
N LYS A 174 9.06 -6.95 9.50
CA LYS A 174 8.95 -6.60 8.08
C LYS A 174 9.05 -5.10 7.84
N SER A 175 8.53 -4.30 8.77
CA SER A 175 8.61 -2.84 8.69
C SER A 175 10.06 -2.37 8.86
N LEU A 176 10.84 -3.02 9.72
CA LEU A 176 12.26 -2.70 9.91
C LEU A 176 13.07 -3.01 8.65
N ASP A 177 12.84 -4.17 8.04
CA ASP A 177 13.44 -4.56 6.75
C ASP A 177 13.15 -3.51 5.66
N LEU A 178 11.87 -3.13 5.51
CA LEU A 178 11.47 -2.09 4.55
C LEU A 178 12.05 -0.72 4.90
N LEU A 179 12.14 -0.37 6.18
CA LEU A 179 12.73 0.88 6.64
C LEU A 179 14.23 0.94 6.34
N MET A 180 14.95 -0.17 6.46
CA MET A 180 16.36 -0.23 6.08
C MET A 180 16.53 -0.06 4.57
N GLU A 181 15.69 -0.73 3.78
CA GLU A 181 15.70 -0.63 2.32
C GLU A 181 15.42 0.82 1.87
N VAL A 182 14.26 1.37 2.23
CA VAL A 182 13.84 2.73 1.85
C VAL A 182 14.73 3.78 2.51
N GLY A 183 15.18 3.53 3.74
CA GLY A 183 16.02 4.43 4.51
C GLY A 183 17.39 4.63 3.89
N ILE A 184 18.01 3.58 3.33
CA ILE A 184 19.28 3.71 2.60
C ILE A 184 19.10 4.61 1.36
N PHE A 185 18.05 4.39 0.55
CA PHE A 185 17.78 5.24 -0.62
C PHE A 185 17.45 6.68 -0.24
N SER A 186 16.77 6.88 0.89
CA SER A 186 16.46 8.20 1.44
C SER A 186 17.72 8.90 1.95
N ALA A 187 18.63 8.18 2.61
CA ALA A 187 19.91 8.71 3.06
C ALA A 187 20.78 9.12 1.86
N ILE A 188 20.83 8.31 0.81
CA ILE A 188 21.52 8.66 -0.44
C ILE A 188 20.90 9.92 -1.06
N ALA A 189 19.56 10.02 -1.09
CA ALA A 189 18.86 11.20 -1.61
C ALA A 189 19.20 12.47 -0.81
N LEU A 190 19.35 12.38 0.52
CA LEU A 190 19.80 13.50 1.34
C LEU A 190 21.25 13.90 1.04
N LEU A 191 22.15 12.92 0.89
CA LEU A 191 23.56 13.17 0.56
C LEU A 191 23.72 13.80 -0.83
N THR A 192 22.97 13.32 -1.83
CA THR A 192 22.97 13.94 -3.17
C THR A 192 22.32 15.32 -3.14
N GLY A 193 21.43 15.60 -2.19
CA GLY A 193 20.88 16.94 -1.95
C GLY A 193 21.93 18.00 -1.63
N TRP A 194 23.01 17.63 -0.94
CA TRP A 194 24.13 18.54 -0.70
C TRP A 194 24.91 18.90 -1.97
N MET A 195 24.81 18.08 -3.01
CA MET A 195 25.44 18.33 -4.31
C MET A 195 24.57 19.18 -5.24
N GLY A 196 23.34 19.51 -4.83
CA GLY A 196 22.40 20.37 -5.55
C GLY A 196 21.24 19.63 -6.21
N VAL A 197 20.32 20.39 -6.78
CA VAL A 197 19.04 19.90 -7.31
C VAL A 197 19.22 18.94 -8.50
N GLU A 198 20.21 19.18 -9.36
CA GLU A 198 20.52 18.30 -10.50
C GLU A 198 20.94 16.90 -10.05
N ALA A 199 21.73 16.81 -8.99
CA ALA A 199 22.16 15.53 -8.42
C ALA A 199 20.99 14.75 -7.82
N ILE A 200 20.06 15.42 -7.13
CA ILE A 200 18.82 14.79 -6.62
C ILE A 200 17.94 14.29 -7.77
N ALA A 201 17.82 15.07 -8.83
CA ALA A 201 17.03 14.69 -10.01
C ALA A 201 17.63 13.45 -10.68
N ALA A 202 18.95 13.41 -10.86
CA ALA A 202 19.67 12.24 -11.40
C ALA A 202 19.49 11.00 -10.51
N HIS A 203 19.64 11.14 -9.19
CA HIS A 203 19.39 10.07 -8.23
C HIS A 203 17.95 9.55 -8.32
N THR A 204 16.98 10.46 -8.45
CA THR A 204 15.56 10.10 -8.59
C THR A 204 15.33 9.27 -9.85
N ILE A 205 15.88 9.68 -11.00
CA ILE A 205 15.79 8.92 -12.25
C ILE A 205 16.42 7.54 -12.10
N ALA A 206 17.62 7.46 -11.53
CA ALA A 206 18.33 6.20 -11.28
C ALA A 206 17.52 5.27 -10.35
N TYR A 207 16.91 5.82 -9.30
CA TYR A 207 16.06 5.08 -8.38
C TYR A 207 14.82 4.51 -9.07
N GLN A 208 14.16 5.30 -9.93
CA GLN A 208 13.01 4.80 -10.71
C GLN A 208 13.40 3.65 -11.63
N LEU A 209 14.56 3.73 -12.30
CA LEU A 209 15.08 2.64 -13.11
C LEU A 209 15.36 1.39 -12.27
N TYR A 210 15.98 1.56 -11.10
CA TYR A 210 16.23 0.46 -10.16
C TYR A 210 14.93 -0.25 -9.75
N VAL A 211 13.88 0.50 -9.42
CA VAL A 211 12.57 -0.06 -9.03
C VAL A 211 11.97 -0.87 -10.17
N VAL A 212 11.95 -0.33 -11.40
CA VAL A 212 11.40 -1.04 -12.57
C VAL A 212 12.16 -2.35 -12.82
N VAL A 213 13.49 -2.31 -12.85
CA VAL A 213 14.32 -3.50 -13.06
C VAL A 213 14.08 -4.54 -11.97
N THR A 214 14.08 -4.11 -10.70
CA THR A 214 13.91 -5.01 -9.55
C THR A 214 12.55 -5.70 -9.57
N VAL A 215 11.48 -4.95 -9.85
CA VAL A 215 10.12 -5.51 -9.95
C VAL A 215 10.03 -6.50 -11.12
N THR A 216 10.52 -6.14 -12.31
CA THR A 216 10.48 -7.02 -13.49
C THR A 216 11.25 -8.32 -13.26
N VAL A 217 12.49 -8.24 -12.78
CA VAL A 217 13.32 -9.43 -12.48
C VAL A 217 12.67 -10.28 -11.39
N SER A 218 12.10 -9.67 -10.35
CA SER A 218 11.43 -10.41 -9.28
C SER A 218 10.19 -11.17 -9.77
N LEU A 219 9.42 -10.57 -10.69
CA LEU A 219 8.26 -11.20 -11.30
C LEU A 219 8.66 -12.39 -12.17
N GLU A 220 9.70 -12.23 -13.01
CA GLU A 220 10.22 -13.30 -13.86
C GLU A 220 10.80 -14.45 -13.02
N ALA A 221 11.60 -14.14 -12.01
CA ALA A 221 12.16 -15.14 -11.09
C ALA A 221 11.05 -15.94 -10.39
N ARG A 222 9.98 -15.27 -9.95
CA ARG A 222 8.82 -15.93 -9.34
C ARG A 222 8.10 -16.85 -10.32
N GLN A 223 7.89 -16.40 -11.56
CA GLN A 223 7.27 -17.23 -12.60
C GLN A 223 8.13 -18.44 -12.95
N PHE A 224 9.45 -18.26 -13.07
CA PHE A 224 10.39 -19.35 -13.32
C PHE A 224 10.34 -20.40 -12.20
N LEU A 225 10.37 -19.98 -10.93
CA LEU A 225 10.26 -20.89 -9.79
C LEU A 225 8.91 -21.62 -9.74
N LEU A 226 7.81 -20.94 -10.08
CA LEU A 226 6.48 -21.55 -10.17
C LEU A 226 6.38 -22.53 -11.33
N GLY A 227 6.95 -22.20 -12.50
CA GLY A 227 7.05 -23.09 -13.65
C GLY A 227 7.86 -24.34 -13.34
N ASN A 228 9.00 -24.19 -12.67
CA ASN A 228 9.85 -25.32 -12.26
C ASN A 228 9.16 -26.20 -11.18
N ARG A 229 8.36 -25.61 -10.29
CA ARG A 229 7.52 -26.37 -9.34
C ARG A 229 6.43 -27.18 -10.03
N HIS A 230 5.74 -26.62 -11.02
CA HIS A 230 4.75 -27.36 -11.81
C HIS A 230 5.40 -28.48 -12.63
N TYR A 231 6.58 -28.22 -13.21
CA TYR A 231 7.36 -29.24 -13.91
C TYR A 231 7.73 -30.41 -12.99
N ARG A 232 8.37 -30.15 -11.84
CA ARG A 232 8.70 -31.20 -10.86
C ARG A 232 7.49 -31.96 -10.32
N ALA A 233 6.36 -31.28 -10.09
CA ALA A 233 5.13 -31.92 -9.65
C ALA A 233 4.56 -32.87 -10.72
N SER A 234 4.69 -32.52 -12.01
CA SER A 234 4.27 -33.39 -13.12
C SER A 234 5.18 -34.61 -13.33
N THR A 235 6.48 -34.51 -13.03
CA THR A 235 7.44 -35.62 -13.14
C THR A 235 7.39 -36.57 -11.94
N GLN A 236 6.92 -36.13 -10.77
CA GLN A 236 6.71 -36.96 -9.58
C GLN A 236 5.34 -37.67 -9.53
N VAL A 237 4.50 -37.55 -10.56
CA VAL A 237 3.36 -38.47 -10.73
C VAL A 237 3.95 -39.83 -11.10
N HIS A 238 4.30 -40.58 -10.07
CA HIS A 238 4.76 -41.96 -10.10
C HIS A 238 3.79 -42.76 -10.96
N PHE A 239 4.24 -43.21 -12.13
CA PHE A 239 3.51 -44.19 -12.93
C PHE A 239 3.49 -45.50 -12.13
N PRO A 240 2.33 -45.95 -11.59
CA PRO A 240 2.26 -47.18 -10.79
C PRO A 240 2.59 -48.44 -11.62
N VAL A 241 2.65 -48.30 -12.94
CA VAL A 241 2.81 -49.39 -13.90
C VAL A 241 4.24 -49.95 -13.93
N ILE A 242 5.23 -49.20 -13.44
CA ILE A 242 6.64 -49.66 -13.49
C ILE A 242 7.00 -50.56 -12.30
N ASP A 243 6.40 -50.35 -11.12
CA ASP A 243 6.63 -51.22 -9.95
C ASP A 243 5.93 -52.58 -10.08
N GLU A 244 4.81 -52.65 -10.79
CA GLU A 244 4.10 -53.91 -11.05
C GLU A 244 4.84 -54.82 -12.06
N MET A 245 5.71 -54.26 -12.91
CA MET A 245 6.56 -55.06 -13.82
C MET A 245 7.83 -55.63 -13.15
N ILE A 246 8.25 -55.10 -12.00
CA ILE A 246 9.43 -55.58 -11.28
C ILE A 246 9.09 -56.77 -10.37
N HIS A 247 7.84 -56.92 -9.93
CA HIS A 247 7.40 -58.05 -9.10
C HIS A 247 6.89 -59.30 -9.84
N ILE A 248 6.80 -59.27 -11.18
CA ILE A 248 6.37 -60.43 -11.99
C ILE A 248 7.57 -61.26 -12.50
N ARG A 249 8.81 -60.92 -12.13
CA ARG A 249 10.04 -61.67 -12.48
C ARG A 249 10.90 -62.08 -11.27
N SER A 250 10.26 -62.50 -10.18
CA SER A 250 10.90 -63.28 -9.10
C SER A 250 10.04 -64.48 -8.77
#